data_AF-A0A9E1TKR5-F1
#
_entry.id   AF-A0A9E1TKR5-F1
#
_cell.length_a   1.000
_cell.length_b   1.000
_cell.length_c   1.000
_cell.angle_alpha   90.00
_cell.angle_beta   90.00
_cell.angle_gamma   90.00
#
_symmetry.space_group_name_H-M   'P 1'
#
loop_
_entity.id
_entity.type
_entity.pdbx_description
1 polymer ?
#
loop_
_entity_poly.entity_id
_entity_poly.type
_entity_poly.pdbx_seq_one_letter_code
_entity_poly.pdbx_strand_id
1 'polypeptide(L)'
;MRTPVTRHYLDHASTSPGRLEAVDPKSATLSDGVGDLGRIHHEGMVARQTAEEAREDLAAMVGARSREVVSTSDAAEAMGVDAYRSLRLSVGWCSTQANVEAATAALPGIMRDLRALRHDPHDRQHDKP
;
A
#
# COMPACT_ATOMS: atom_id res chain seq x y z
N MET A 1 -20.08 48.10 13.90
CA MET A 1 -19.08 47.59 12.93
C MET A 1 -18.16 46.64 13.69
N ARG A 2 -18.10 45.36 13.32
CA ARG A 2 -17.16 44.39 13.93
C ARG A 2 -15.84 44.47 13.17
N THR A 3 -14.76 44.81 13.85
CA THR A 3 -13.40 44.74 13.32
C THR A 3 -13.10 43.30 12.93
N PRO A 4 -12.55 43.02 11.73
CA PRO A 4 -12.15 41.67 11.37
C PRO A 4 -11.07 41.19 12.34
N VAL A 5 -11.30 40.04 12.96
CA VAL A 5 -10.33 39.40 13.87
C VAL A 5 -9.49 38.45 13.03
N THR A 6 -8.19 38.74 12.89
CA THR A 6 -7.23 37.83 12.26
C THR A 6 -7.11 36.57 13.13
N ARG A 7 -7.45 35.42 12.56
CA ARG A 7 -7.28 34.12 13.23
C ARG A 7 -5.86 33.61 13.00
N HIS A 8 -5.17 33.24 14.07
CA HIS A 8 -3.91 32.52 14.01
C HIS A 8 -4.17 31.04 14.32
N TYR A 9 -3.72 30.14 13.44
CA TYR A 9 -3.83 28.70 13.64
C TYR A 9 -2.67 28.21 14.49
N LEU A 10 -2.94 27.82 15.74
CA LEU A 10 -1.93 27.38 16.71
C LEU A 10 -2.08 25.90 17.08
N ASP A 11 -2.80 25.13 16.25
CA ASP A 11 -3.15 23.73 16.51
C ASP A 11 -2.60 22.79 15.43
N HIS A 12 -1.33 22.98 15.08
CA HIS A 12 -0.62 22.09 14.14
C HIS A 12 -0.49 20.65 14.64
N ALA A 13 -0.71 20.42 15.93
CA ALA A 13 -0.69 19.10 16.55
C ALA A 13 -1.94 18.28 16.20
N SER A 14 -3.12 18.90 16.05
CA SER A 14 -4.36 18.17 15.70
C SER A 14 -4.49 17.92 14.21
N THR A 15 -4.14 18.90 13.38
CA THR A 15 -4.00 18.77 11.92
C THR A 15 -3.22 19.98 11.41
N SER A 16 -2.80 19.99 10.15
CA SER A 16 -2.18 21.17 9.54
C SER A 16 -2.96 21.56 8.29
N PRO A 17 -3.19 22.86 8.05
CA PRO A 17 -3.77 23.31 6.79
C PRO A 17 -2.93 22.78 5.64
N GLY A 18 -3.57 22.22 4.61
CA GLY A 18 -2.88 21.75 3.41
C GLY A 18 -2.05 22.88 2.81
N ARG A 19 -0.77 22.62 2.53
CA ARG A 19 0.04 23.54 1.72
C ARG A 19 -0.56 23.60 0.32
N LEU A 20 -0.65 24.80 -0.27
CA LEU A 20 -1.22 24.96 -1.62
C LEU A 20 -0.43 24.16 -2.66
N GLU A 21 0.88 24.00 -2.47
CA GLU A 21 1.75 23.14 -3.27
C GLU A 21 1.59 21.63 -2.97
N ALA A 22 1.00 21.28 -1.83
CA ALA A 22 0.70 19.89 -1.45
C ALA A 22 -0.71 19.45 -1.89
N VAL A 23 -1.54 20.39 -2.38
CA VAL A 23 -2.73 20.06 -3.15
C VAL A 23 -2.25 19.59 -4.51
N ASP A 24 -1.95 18.29 -4.59
CA ASP A 24 -1.47 17.65 -5.80
C ASP A 24 -2.49 17.90 -6.92
N PRO A 25 -2.11 18.44 -8.10
CA PRO A 25 -2.99 18.47 -9.26
C PRO A 25 -3.50 17.07 -9.65
N LYS A 26 -2.84 15.98 -9.23
CA LYS A 26 -3.35 14.60 -9.35
C LYS A 26 -4.51 14.29 -8.37
N SER A 27 -4.82 15.15 -7.40
CA SER A 27 -6.07 15.05 -6.64
C SER A 27 -7.30 15.32 -7.51
N ALA A 28 -7.14 15.99 -8.66
CA ALA A 28 -8.16 16.06 -9.70
C ALA A 28 -8.25 14.77 -10.54
N THR A 29 -7.26 13.87 -10.47
CA THR A 29 -7.30 12.55 -11.10
C THR A 29 -8.19 11.57 -10.32
N LEU A 30 -8.41 11.81 -9.02
CA LEU A 30 -9.46 11.10 -8.25
C LEU A 30 -10.86 11.30 -8.85
N SER A 31 -11.10 12.38 -9.59
CA SER A 31 -12.39 12.66 -10.24
C SER A 31 -12.59 12.02 -11.62
N ASP A 32 -11.52 11.67 -12.37
CA ASP A 32 -11.64 11.28 -13.79
C ASP A 32 -11.35 9.80 -14.09
N GLY A 33 -10.98 8.99 -13.11
CA GLY A 33 -10.88 7.55 -13.30
C GLY A 33 -9.97 6.88 -12.30
N VAL A 34 -10.58 6.22 -11.31
CA VAL A 34 -9.88 5.34 -10.38
C VAL A 34 -9.36 4.13 -11.16
N GLY A 35 -8.11 4.19 -11.60
CA GLY A 35 -7.41 3.02 -12.12
C GLY A 35 -7.13 2.05 -10.98
N ASP A 36 -7.79 0.89 -11.00
CA ASP A 36 -7.44 -0.21 -10.10
C ASP A 36 -5.99 -0.64 -10.40
N LEU A 37 -5.11 -0.48 -9.41
CA LEU A 37 -3.68 -0.84 -9.49
C LEU A 37 -3.44 -2.28 -9.94
N GLY A 38 -4.43 -3.16 -9.78
CA GLY A 38 -4.40 -4.55 -10.21
C GLY A 38 -4.73 -4.79 -11.69
N ARG A 39 -5.06 -3.74 -12.45
CA ARG A 39 -5.42 -3.85 -13.87
C ARG A 39 -4.23 -3.54 -14.78
N ILE A 40 -4.15 -4.30 -15.88
CA ILE A 40 -3.08 -4.18 -16.87
C ILE A 40 -3.40 -3.23 -18.04
N HIS A 41 -4.60 -2.64 -18.06
CA HIS A 41 -4.94 -1.62 -19.05
C HIS A 41 -4.29 -0.27 -18.70
N HIS A 42 -4.31 0.66 -19.65
CA HIS A 42 -3.60 1.94 -19.55
C HIS A 42 -3.89 2.69 -18.24
N GLU A 43 -5.16 2.82 -17.84
CA GLU A 43 -5.48 3.52 -16.58
C GLU A 43 -4.91 2.81 -15.34
N GLY A 44 -4.90 1.48 -15.31
CA GLY A 44 -4.30 0.70 -14.23
C GLY A 44 -2.78 0.84 -14.16
N MET A 45 -2.11 0.88 -15.32
CA MET A 45 -0.66 1.12 -15.39
C MET A 45 -0.27 2.53 -14.93
N VAL A 46 -1.04 3.56 -15.32
CA VAL A 46 -0.84 4.95 -14.88
C VAL A 46 -1.06 5.09 -13.37
N ALA A 47 -2.10 4.46 -12.82
CA ALA A 47 -2.33 4.43 -11.38
C ALA A 47 -1.17 3.73 -10.64
N ARG A 48 -0.69 2.60 -11.18
CA ARG A 48 0.46 1.88 -10.61
C ARG A 48 1.72 2.71 -10.60
N GLN A 49 2.04 3.36 -11.71
CA GLN A 49 3.19 4.26 -11.81
C GLN A 49 3.12 5.40 -10.79
N THR A 50 1.95 6.01 -10.64
CA THR A 50 1.74 7.10 -9.66
C THR A 50 1.94 6.61 -8.22
N ALA A 51 1.50 5.39 -7.89
CA ALA A 51 1.71 4.81 -6.57
C ALA A 51 3.20 4.50 -6.31
N GLU A 52 3.95 4.06 -7.32
CA GLU A 52 5.39 3.80 -7.21
C GLU A 52 6.20 5.08 -7.01
N GLU A 53 5.86 6.16 -7.73
CA GLU A 53 6.45 7.49 -7.53
C GLU A 53 6.25 7.99 -6.10
N ALA A 54 5.01 7.91 -5.59
CA ALA A 54 4.71 8.31 -4.21
C ALA A 54 5.49 7.47 -3.18
N ARG A 55 5.70 6.17 -3.46
CA ARG A 55 6.49 5.28 -2.60
C ARG A 55 7.96 5.68 -2.57
N GLU A 56 8.53 6.09 -3.71
CA GLU A 56 9.90 6.61 -3.80
C GLU A 56 10.06 7.92 -3.01
N ASP A 57 9.11 8.84 -3.15
CA ASP A 57 9.12 10.11 -2.41
C ASP A 57 9.04 9.89 -0.88
N LEU A 58 8.14 9.00 -0.44
CA LEU A 58 8.02 8.63 0.98
C LEU A 58 9.32 8.02 1.51
N ALA A 59 9.93 7.13 0.75
CA ALA A 59 11.19 6.49 1.13
C ALA A 59 12.32 7.52 1.28
N ALA A 60 12.41 8.47 0.35
CA ALA A 60 13.40 9.54 0.38
C ALA A 60 13.23 10.44 1.62
N MET A 61 11.99 10.76 2.02
CA MET A 61 11.71 11.57 3.20
C MET A 61 12.21 10.94 4.51
N VAL A 62 12.21 9.61 4.60
CA VAL A 62 12.62 8.87 5.81
C VAL A 62 13.99 8.20 5.70
N GLY A 63 14.70 8.39 4.59
CA GLY A 63 16.00 7.74 4.34
C GLY A 63 15.94 6.22 4.18
N ALA A 64 14.79 5.68 3.78
CA ALA A 64 14.59 4.26 3.54
C ALA A 64 14.75 3.92 2.05
N ARG A 65 14.86 2.61 1.75
CA ARG A 65 14.70 2.13 0.37
C ARG A 65 13.22 2.06 0.06
N SER A 66 12.84 2.36 -1.18
CA SER A 66 11.43 2.29 -1.59
C SER A 66 10.79 0.94 -1.22
N ARG A 67 11.50 -0.18 -1.36
CA ARG A 67 11.02 -1.54 -1.00
C ARG A 67 10.70 -1.77 0.48
N GLU A 68 11.15 -0.87 1.35
CA GLU A 68 10.91 -0.88 2.80
C GLU A 68 9.67 -0.06 3.16
N VAL A 69 9.15 0.74 2.22
CA VAL A 69 7.88 1.46 2.36
C VAL A 69 6.75 0.51 1.96
N VAL A 70 5.92 0.17 2.93
CA VAL A 70 4.75 -0.70 2.74
C VAL A 70 3.50 0.12 3.00
N SER A 71 2.73 0.35 1.94
CA SER A 71 1.38 0.91 2.07
C SER A 71 0.43 -0.15 2.61
N THR A 72 -0.54 0.26 3.42
CA THR A 72 -1.63 -0.62 3.84
C THR A 72 -2.54 -0.91 2.65
N SER A 73 -3.18 -2.09 2.66
CA SER A 73 -4.15 -2.43 1.62
C SER A 73 -5.49 -1.76 1.95
N ASP A 74 -5.91 -0.81 1.10
CA ASP A 74 -7.22 -0.13 1.23
C ASP A 74 -8.39 -1.14 1.32
N ALA A 75 -8.30 -2.25 0.58
CA ALA A 75 -9.30 -3.31 0.63
C ALA A 75 -9.30 -4.05 1.98
N ALA A 76 -8.13 -4.28 2.58
CA ALA A 76 -8.02 -4.90 3.90
C ALA A 76 -8.57 -3.96 5.00
N GLU A 77 -8.25 -2.67 4.90
CA GLU A 77 -8.79 -1.64 5.80
C GLU A 77 -10.32 -1.54 5.69
N ALA A 78 -10.87 -1.52 4.47
CA ALA A 78 -12.32 -1.49 4.24
C ALA A 78 -13.04 -2.75 4.78
N MET A 79 -12.37 -3.90 4.77
CA MET A 79 -12.89 -5.15 5.34
C MET A 79 -12.67 -5.27 6.86
N GLY A 80 -11.93 -4.36 7.49
CA GLY A 80 -11.60 -4.41 8.91
C GLY A 80 -10.66 -5.58 9.29
N VAL A 81 -9.86 -6.07 8.33
CA VAL A 81 -8.91 -7.17 8.55
C VAL A 81 -7.48 -6.64 8.63
N ASP A 82 -6.61 -7.33 9.37
CA ASP A 82 -5.19 -6.94 9.54
C ASP A 82 -4.48 -6.86 8.18
N ALA A 83 -4.20 -5.65 7.71
CA ALA A 83 -3.57 -5.41 6.41
C ALA A 83 -2.14 -5.98 6.29
N TYR A 84 -1.45 -6.21 7.41
CA TYR A 84 -0.07 -6.71 7.41
C TYR A 84 0.02 -8.23 7.49
N ARG A 85 -1.02 -8.90 7.99
CA ARG A 85 -1.03 -10.36 8.18
C ARG A 85 -2.14 -11.08 7.42
N SER A 86 -2.89 -10.35 6.60
CA SER A 86 -3.88 -10.93 5.69
C SER A 86 -3.28 -11.20 4.31
N LEU A 87 -3.81 -12.23 3.66
CA LEU A 87 -3.50 -12.56 2.27
C LEU A 87 -4.80 -12.59 1.49
N ARG A 88 -4.89 -11.80 0.42
CA ARG A 88 -6.01 -11.83 -0.52
C ARG A 88 -5.64 -12.70 -1.71
N LEU A 89 -6.49 -13.67 -2.04
CA LEU A 89 -6.34 -14.54 -3.20
C LEU A 89 -7.49 -14.30 -4.18
N SER A 90 -7.16 -14.20 -5.47
CA SER A 90 -8.16 -14.21 -6.54
C SER A 90 -8.35 -15.64 -7.02
N VAL A 91 -9.59 -16.13 -7.00
CA VAL A 91 -9.95 -17.47 -7.47
C VAL A 91 -10.78 -17.37 -8.75
N GLY A 92 -10.61 -18.31 -9.67
CA GLY A 92 -11.33 -18.31 -10.94
C GLY A 92 -12.81 -18.67 -10.76
N TRP A 93 -13.65 -18.32 -11.75
CA TRP A 93 -15.11 -18.57 -11.73
C TRP A 93 -15.49 -20.04 -11.52
N CYS A 94 -14.63 -20.97 -11.94
CA CYS A 94 -14.82 -22.42 -11.77
C CYS A 94 -14.36 -22.96 -10.41
N SER A 95 -13.92 -22.09 -9.48
CA SER A 95 -13.48 -22.52 -8.16
C SER A 95 -14.68 -22.93 -7.33
N THR A 96 -14.62 -24.13 -6.77
CA THR A 96 -15.66 -24.65 -5.88
C THR A 96 -15.28 -24.38 -4.42
N GLN A 97 -16.28 -24.44 -3.53
CA GLN A 97 -16.06 -24.40 -2.09
C GLN A 97 -15.03 -25.44 -1.63
N ALA A 98 -15.08 -26.65 -2.18
CA ALA A 98 -14.10 -27.70 -1.90
C ALA A 98 -12.67 -27.32 -2.33
N ASN A 99 -12.51 -26.56 -3.42
CA ASN A 99 -11.19 -26.05 -3.82
C ASN A 99 -10.66 -25.00 -2.83
N VAL A 100 -11.54 -24.12 -2.33
CA VAL A 100 -11.18 -23.12 -1.32
C VAL A 100 -10.79 -23.78 0.00
N GLU A 101 -11.53 -24.78 0.44
CA GLU A 101 -11.24 -25.54 1.66
C GLU A 101 -9.91 -26.30 1.54
N ALA A 102 -9.68 -26.99 0.41
CA ALA A 102 -8.43 -27.67 0.16
C ALA A 102 -7.22 -26.72 0.18
N ALA A 103 -7.35 -25.55 -0.45
CA ALA A 103 -6.30 -24.52 -0.43
C ALA A 103 -6.07 -23.99 0.99
N THR A 104 -7.14 -23.70 1.73
CA THR A 104 -7.06 -23.20 3.12
C THR A 104 -6.39 -24.21 4.05
N ALA A 105 -6.66 -25.50 3.86
CA ALA A 105 -6.02 -26.57 4.62
C ALA A 105 -4.53 -26.76 4.28
N ALA A 106 -4.13 -26.57 3.02
CA ALA A 106 -2.76 -26.75 2.57
C ALA A 106 -1.83 -25.57 2.90
N LEU A 107 -2.35 -24.34 2.87
CA LEU A 107 -1.56 -23.10 3.01
C LEU A 107 -0.67 -23.05 4.27
N PRO A 108 -1.13 -23.43 5.48
CA PRO A 108 -0.27 -23.41 6.66
C PRO A 108 0.97 -24.31 6.55
N GLY A 109 0.84 -25.46 5.87
CA GLY A 109 1.95 -26.38 5.63
C GLY A 109 3.00 -25.77 4.71
N ILE A 110 2.55 -25.28 3.56
CA ILE A 110 3.41 -24.60 2.57
C ILE A 110 4.15 -23.41 3.21
N MET A 111 3.45 -22.58 3.98
CA MET A 111 4.07 -21.43 4.65
C MET A 111 5.11 -21.84 5.70
N ARG A 112 4.95 -22.99 6.36
CA ARG A 112 5.96 -23.54 7.28
C ARG A 112 7.22 -23.93 6.51
N ASP A 113 7.06 -24.65 5.41
CA ASP A 113 8.17 -25.14 4.59
C ASP A 113 8.96 -23.96 3.97
N LEU A 114 8.24 -22.96 3.42
CA LEU A 114 8.87 -21.75 2.89
C LEU A 114 9.65 -20.97 3.96
N ARG A 115 9.13 -20.87 5.18
CA ARG A 115 9.85 -20.22 6.29
C ARG A 115 11.10 -20.99 6.70
N ALA A 116 11.05 -22.33 6.66
CA ALA A 116 12.23 -23.16 6.93
C ALA A 116 13.33 -22.92 5.89
N LEU A 117 12.97 -22.76 4.61
CA LEU A 117 13.91 -22.43 3.54
C LEU A 117 14.52 -21.02 3.69
N ARG A 118 13.77 -20.04 4.19
CA ARG A 118 14.27 -18.66 4.42
C ARG A 118 15.33 -18.58 5.52
N HIS A 119 15.46 -19.61 6.36
CA HIS A 119 16.49 -19.68 7.40
C HIS A 119 17.79 -20.36 6.94
N ASP A 120 17.94 -20.66 5.64
CA ASP A 120 19.20 -21.15 5.10
C ASP A 120 20.31 -20.08 5.22
N PRO A 121 21.46 -20.33 5.90
CA PRO A 121 22.44 -19.30 6.28
C PRO A 121 23.19 -18.61 5.13
N HIS A 122 22.89 -18.93 3.87
CA HIS A 122 23.67 -18.54 2.70
C HIS A 122 23.44 -17.10 2.20
N ASP A 123 22.48 -16.35 2.74
CA ASP A 123 22.14 -15.00 2.24
C ASP A 123 23.04 -13.86 2.80
N ARG A 124 24.12 -14.20 3.52
CA ARG A 124 25.10 -13.22 4.06
C ARG A 124 26.28 -12.90 3.14
N GLN A 125 26.25 -13.28 1.86
CA GLN A 125 27.39 -13.11 0.95
C GLN A 125 27.32 -11.94 -0.04
N HIS A 126 26.29 -11.08 0.03
CA HIS A 126 26.19 -9.88 -0.82
C HIS A 126 26.35 -8.54 -0.08
N ASP A 127 27.11 -8.53 1.02
CA ASP A 127 27.73 -7.30 1.49
C ASP A 127 29.20 -7.35 1.06
N LYS A 128 29.52 -6.65 -0.04
CA LYS A 128 30.90 -6.35 -0.42
C LYS A 128 31.23 -4.92 0.06
N PRO A 129 32.50 -4.68 0.41
CA PRO A 129 32.94 -3.65 1.35
C PRO A 129 32.83 -2.22 0.82
#